data_AF-A0A9R0TS82-F1
#
_entry.id   AF-A0A9R0TS82-F1
#
_cell.length_a   1.000
_cell.length_b   1.000
_cell.length_c   1.000
_cell.angle_alpha   90.00
_cell.angle_beta   90.00
_cell.angle_gamma   90.00
#
_symmetry.space_group_name_H-M   'P 1'
#
loop_
_entity.id
_entity.type
_entity.pdbx_description
1 polymer ?
#
loop_
_entity_poly.entity_id
_entity_poly.type
_entity_poly.pdbx_seq_one_letter_code
_entity_poly.pdbx_strand_id
1 'polypeptide(L)'
;MSSEPEKAPPAPEAGVPADTVSNKQRKRDARKAEKAAKYAQAQQKPAAKDPSPEHEKKKQQPDAEDDPSAANYGDVLPGEILPTAVPDEPWAEIGRLDKAAAGCSVRATPRQSTVGGELEIQVRKLYCITRADPRLPISAQDAGWSAEEFAKAEAKFREYLSSKDIGIHTPKLISGSSEGEAAVFKLEYKNGKCACLAQSPQLHKQLAICGGFRRVLEVGDVFRAEDSNTHRHLCEFVGLDAEMEIMRHYFEICDIVDGLFVELFRHLNENWKTKLEAINRQYPFEPVKYLEGILRLSYEEGIQLLKYITAILTLLYIA
;
A
#
# COMPACT_ATOMS: atom_id res chain seq x y z
N MET A 1 52.87 -2.81 44.38
CA MET A 1 53.06 -4.25 44.67
C MET A 1 51.67 -4.79 44.94
N SER A 2 51.01 -5.51 44.04
CA SER A 2 51.47 -6.69 43.31
C SER A 2 50.86 -6.75 41.91
N SER A 3 51.67 -7.18 40.94
CA SER A 3 51.36 -7.41 39.53
C SER A 3 50.80 -8.81 39.32
N GLU A 4 49.62 -8.94 38.70
CA GLU A 4 49.18 -10.18 38.07
C GLU A 4 49.79 -10.30 36.66
N PRO A 5 50.13 -11.51 36.18
CA PRO A 5 50.82 -11.67 34.91
C PRO A 5 49.87 -11.62 33.71
N GLU A 6 50.31 -10.89 32.69
CA GLU A 6 49.70 -10.73 31.38
C GLU A 6 49.70 -12.06 30.62
N LYS A 7 48.52 -12.49 30.14
CA LYS A 7 48.32 -13.77 29.44
C LYS A 7 48.73 -13.60 27.96
N ALA A 8 49.72 -14.38 27.52
CA ALA A 8 50.24 -14.35 26.15
C ALA A 8 49.17 -14.67 25.08
N PRO A 9 49.24 -14.07 23.89
CA PRO A 9 48.32 -14.35 22.79
C PRO A 9 48.56 -15.75 22.20
N PRO A 10 47.52 -16.44 21.68
CA PRO A 10 47.68 -17.76 21.10
C PRO A 10 48.44 -17.70 19.75
N ALA A 11 49.21 -18.75 19.49
CA ALA A 11 49.98 -18.95 18.25
C ALA A 11 49.07 -19.10 17.02
N PRO A 12 49.55 -18.75 15.81
CA PRO A 12 48.75 -18.85 14.59
C PRO A 12 48.55 -20.33 14.21
N GLU A 13 47.29 -20.75 14.08
CA GLU A 13 46.95 -22.08 13.57
C GLU A 13 47.28 -22.20 12.07
N ALA A 14 47.82 -23.36 11.72
CA ALA A 14 48.24 -23.74 10.39
C ALA A 14 47.06 -23.77 9.40
N GLY A 15 47.29 -23.23 8.19
CA GLY A 15 46.31 -23.17 7.12
C GLY A 15 45.77 -24.54 6.71
N VAL A 16 44.45 -24.63 6.60
CA VAL A 16 43.72 -25.74 5.99
C VAL A 16 43.48 -25.42 4.51
N PRO A 17 43.71 -26.35 3.56
CA PRO A 17 43.63 -26.06 2.14
C PRO A 17 42.20 -25.81 1.67
N ALA A 18 42.07 -24.87 0.72
CA ALA A 18 40.84 -24.51 0.06
C ALA A 18 40.33 -25.65 -0.83
N ASP A 19 39.30 -26.37 -0.39
CA ASP A 19 38.21 -26.85 -1.25
C ASP A 19 37.18 -27.64 -0.44
N THR A 20 36.05 -27.01 -0.10
CA THR A 20 34.78 -27.72 0.19
C THR A 20 33.62 -26.73 0.10
N VAL A 21 33.46 -26.11 -1.08
CA VAL A 21 32.20 -25.42 -1.40
C VAL A 21 31.14 -26.47 -1.71
N SER A 22 30.14 -26.61 -0.83
CA SER A 22 28.98 -27.48 -1.01
C SER A 22 28.37 -27.34 -2.41
N ASN A 23 28.06 -28.46 -3.06
CA ASN A 23 27.42 -28.52 -4.38
C ASN A 23 26.12 -27.68 -4.48
N LYS A 24 25.45 -27.43 -3.35
CA LYS A 24 24.26 -26.58 -3.26
C LYS A 24 24.59 -25.09 -3.47
N GLN A 25 25.74 -24.63 -2.96
CA GLN A 25 26.21 -23.25 -3.12
C GLN A 25 26.67 -23.01 -4.56
N ARG A 26 27.42 -23.95 -5.15
CA ARG A 26 27.83 -23.89 -6.57
C ARG A 26 26.63 -23.79 -7.53
N LYS A 27 25.55 -24.55 -7.27
CA LYS A 27 24.29 -24.44 -8.05
C LYS A 27 23.60 -23.10 -7.88
N ARG A 28 23.63 -22.52 -6.66
CA ARG A 28 23.02 -21.21 -6.38
C ARG A 28 23.77 -20.08 -7.10
N ASP A 29 25.09 -20.12 -7.04
CA ASP A 29 25.95 -19.11 -7.65
C ASP A 29 25.92 -19.20 -9.18
N ALA A 30 25.86 -20.41 -9.74
CA ALA A 30 25.65 -20.62 -11.18
C ALA A 30 24.31 -20.05 -11.67
N ARG A 31 23.22 -20.27 -10.92
CA ARG A 31 21.88 -19.73 -11.27
C ARG A 31 21.84 -18.20 -11.16
N LYS A 32 22.58 -17.62 -10.21
CA LYS A 32 22.69 -16.17 -10.04
C LYS A 32 23.51 -15.54 -11.17
N ALA A 33 24.59 -16.19 -11.59
CA ALA A 33 25.40 -15.79 -12.74
C ALA A 33 24.63 -15.90 -14.07
N GLU A 34 23.85 -16.97 -14.27
CA GLU A 34 23.01 -17.13 -15.48
C GLU A 34 21.94 -16.04 -15.57
N LYS A 35 21.30 -15.69 -14.44
CA LYS A 35 20.29 -14.63 -14.39
C LYS A 35 20.89 -13.25 -14.65
N ALA A 36 22.09 -12.98 -14.13
CA ALA A 36 22.84 -11.75 -14.42
C ALA A 36 23.27 -11.66 -15.90
N ALA A 37 23.72 -12.77 -16.50
CA ALA A 37 24.09 -12.83 -17.91
C ALA A 37 22.89 -12.61 -18.84
N LYS A 38 21.72 -13.20 -18.53
CA LYS A 38 20.47 -12.94 -19.26
C LYS A 38 20.02 -11.48 -19.16
N TYR A 39 20.21 -10.86 -17.99
CA TYR A 39 19.88 -9.44 -17.78
C TYR A 39 20.82 -8.52 -18.57
N ALA A 40 22.12 -8.82 -18.59
CA ALA A 40 23.12 -8.09 -19.38
C ALA A 40 22.88 -8.27 -20.90
N GLN A 41 22.49 -9.46 -21.36
CA GLN A 41 22.11 -9.69 -22.76
C GLN A 41 20.81 -8.96 -23.15
N ALA A 42 19.86 -8.80 -22.24
CA ALA A 42 18.64 -8.02 -22.49
C ALA A 42 18.95 -6.52 -22.64
N GLN A 43 19.99 -6.01 -21.98
CA GLN A 43 20.43 -4.61 -22.07
C GLN A 43 21.31 -4.32 -23.29
N GLN A 44 21.84 -5.34 -23.97
CA GLN A 44 22.67 -5.20 -25.18
C GLN A 44 21.87 -5.37 -26.49
N LYS A 45 20.55 -5.59 -26.42
CA LYS A 45 19.72 -5.50 -27.64
C LYS A 45 19.67 -4.03 -28.08
N PRO A 46 20.10 -3.71 -29.33
CA PRO A 46 19.95 -2.37 -29.83
C PRO A 46 18.46 -2.00 -29.83
N ALA A 47 18.14 -0.83 -29.31
CA ALA A 47 16.84 -0.20 -29.53
C ALA A 47 16.53 -0.28 -31.03
N ALA A 48 15.33 -0.74 -31.36
CA ALA A 48 14.85 -0.68 -32.73
C ALA A 48 15.05 0.76 -33.23
N LYS A 49 15.78 0.90 -34.35
CA LYS A 49 16.08 2.19 -34.97
C LYS A 49 14.79 3.00 -35.08
N ASP A 50 14.82 4.20 -34.50
CA ASP A 50 13.88 5.25 -34.81
C ASP A 50 13.80 5.40 -36.34
N PRO A 51 12.60 5.37 -36.96
CA PRO A 51 12.49 5.85 -38.32
C PRO A 51 12.81 7.35 -38.31
N SER A 52 13.84 7.72 -39.08
CA SER A 52 14.28 9.09 -39.38
C SER A 52 13.10 10.01 -39.73
N PRO A 53 13.23 11.35 -39.56
CA PRO A 53 12.13 12.29 -39.67
C PRO A 53 11.81 12.62 -41.13
N GLU A 54 11.11 11.72 -41.80
CA GLU A 54 10.48 11.99 -43.10
C GLU A 54 8.99 11.66 -43.00
N HIS A 55 8.25 12.65 -42.47
CA HIS A 55 6.86 13.01 -42.78
C HIS A 55 6.24 13.75 -41.60
N GLU A 56 6.75 14.95 -41.32
CA GLU A 56 5.85 16.06 -40.97
C GLU A 56 5.02 16.38 -42.21
N LYS A 57 4.08 15.50 -42.56
CA LYS A 57 2.85 15.99 -43.16
C LYS A 57 2.24 16.86 -42.08
N LYS A 58 2.35 18.18 -42.26
CA LYS A 58 1.38 19.14 -41.74
C LYS A 58 0.03 18.45 -41.85
N LYS A 59 -0.52 17.95 -40.74
CA LYS A 59 -1.96 17.81 -40.63
C LYS A 59 -2.41 19.26 -40.64
N GLN A 60 -2.69 19.76 -41.84
CA GLN A 60 -3.55 20.89 -42.02
C GLN A 60 -4.73 20.63 -41.08
N GLN A 61 -4.86 21.48 -40.06
CA GLN A 61 -6.18 21.79 -39.55
C GLN A 61 -7.06 22.02 -40.78
N PRO A 62 -8.22 21.36 -40.89
CA PRO A 62 -9.17 21.75 -41.94
C PRO A 62 -9.34 23.26 -41.83
N ASP A 63 -9.27 23.95 -42.97
CA ASP A 63 -9.21 25.40 -43.07
C ASP A 63 -10.16 26.04 -42.03
N ALA A 64 -9.58 26.73 -41.05
CA ALA A 64 -10.30 27.33 -39.93
C ALA A 64 -11.23 28.49 -40.34
N GLU A 65 -11.39 28.73 -41.65
CA GLU A 65 -12.14 29.87 -42.18
C GLU A 65 -13.66 29.62 -42.30
N ASP A 66 -14.16 28.39 -42.08
CA ASP A 66 -15.60 28.09 -42.23
C ASP A 66 -16.21 27.19 -41.13
N ASP A 67 -15.53 26.98 -39.99
CA ASP A 67 -16.14 26.29 -38.84
C ASP A 67 -16.73 27.32 -37.84
N PRO A 68 -18.07 27.49 -37.79
CA PRO A 68 -18.72 28.42 -36.84
C PRO A 68 -18.54 28.02 -35.37
N SER A 69 -18.01 26.83 -35.09
CA SER A 69 -17.77 26.30 -33.76
C SER A 69 -16.30 26.31 -33.33
N ALA A 70 -15.37 26.81 -34.16
CA ALA A 70 -13.93 26.82 -33.88
C ALA A 70 -13.56 27.49 -32.54
N ALA A 71 -14.34 28.46 -32.08
CA ALA A 71 -14.14 29.11 -30.78
C ALA A 71 -14.53 28.25 -29.56
N ASN A 72 -15.29 27.17 -29.77
CA ASN A 72 -15.87 26.34 -28.71
C ASN A 72 -15.07 25.07 -28.41
N TYR A 73 -13.96 24.79 -29.12
CA TYR A 73 -13.11 23.64 -28.83
C TYR A 73 -11.62 23.93 -29.09
N GLY A 74 -10.73 23.15 -28.47
CA GLY A 74 -9.29 23.28 -28.69
C GLY A 74 -8.44 22.76 -27.55
N ASP A 75 -7.12 22.89 -27.69
CA ASP A 75 -6.17 22.67 -26.59
C ASP A 75 -5.97 23.97 -25.81
N VAL A 76 -6.01 23.90 -24.47
CA VAL A 76 -5.64 25.03 -23.62
C VAL A 76 -4.12 25.12 -23.57
N LEU A 77 -3.55 26.29 -23.82
CA LEU A 77 -2.11 26.46 -23.79
C LEU A 77 -1.59 26.40 -22.34
N PRO A 78 -0.44 25.77 -22.07
CA PRO A 78 0.09 25.63 -20.70
C PRO A 78 0.23 26.94 -19.92
N GLY A 79 0.50 28.06 -20.61
CA GLY A 79 0.60 29.40 -20.00
C GLY A 79 -0.73 30.00 -19.54
N GLU A 80 -1.86 29.45 -20.00
CA GLU A 80 -3.22 29.89 -19.64
C GLU A 80 -3.78 29.10 -18.45
N ILE A 81 -3.11 28.00 -18.04
CA ILE A 81 -3.47 27.15 -16.89
C ILE A 81 -2.94 27.75 -15.57
N LEU A 82 -2.40 28.97 -15.60
CA LEU A 82 -2.04 29.69 -14.38
C LEU A 82 -3.31 29.98 -13.56
N PRO A 83 -3.23 29.94 -12.21
CA PRO A 83 -4.36 30.25 -11.33
C PRO A 83 -4.60 31.77 -11.32
N THR A 84 -4.94 32.34 -12.48
CA THR A 84 -5.03 33.79 -12.66
C THR A 84 -6.43 34.32 -12.32
N ALA A 85 -7.43 33.44 -12.17
CA ALA A 85 -8.75 33.78 -11.62
C ALA A 85 -9.48 32.55 -11.09
N VAL A 86 -10.04 32.66 -9.88
CA VAL A 86 -11.10 31.75 -9.41
C VAL A 86 -12.35 32.08 -10.23
N PRO A 87 -12.94 31.14 -10.99
CA PRO A 87 -14.13 31.44 -11.76
C PRO A 87 -15.30 31.86 -10.85
N ASP A 88 -16.12 32.82 -11.30
CA ASP A 88 -17.34 33.24 -10.57
C ASP A 88 -18.38 32.10 -10.44
N GLU A 89 -18.29 31.07 -11.29
CA GLU A 89 -19.16 29.90 -11.26
C GLU A 89 -18.37 28.65 -10.84
N PRO A 90 -18.88 27.85 -9.87
CA PRO A 90 -18.21 26.65 -9.41
C PRO A 90 -18.19 25.56 -10.49
N TRP A 91 -17.12 24.76 -10.49
CA TRP A 91 -17.04 23.55 -11.30
C TRP A 91 -17.98 22.46 -10.75
N ALA A 92 -18.80 21.88 -11.61
CA ALA A 92 -19.70 20.78 -11.27
C ALA A 92 -18.98 19.43 -11.25
N GLU A 93 -19.33 18.59 -10.28
CA GLU A 93 -18.90 17.21 -10.19
C GLU A 93 -19.87 16.32 -10.97
N ILE A 94 -19.44 15.80 -12.13
CA ILE A 94 -20.30 15.06 -13.07
C ILE A 94 -21.01 13.87 -12.41
N GLY A 95 -20.33 13.17 -11.48
CA GLY A 95 -20.90 12.04 -10.75
C GLY A 95 -22.05 12.40 -9.79
N ARG A 96 -22.32 13.69 -9.55
CA ARG A 96 -23.39 14.18 -8.65
C ARG A 96 -24.52 14.90 -9.38
N LEU A 97 -24.55 14.89 -10.71
CA LEU A 97 -25.63 15.50 -11.47
C LEU A 97 -26.90 14.64 -11.36
N ASP A 98 -27.98 15.25 -10.90
CA ASP A 98 -29.30 14.64 -10.76
C ASP A 98 -30.36 15.35 -11.63
N LYS A 99 -31.61 14.88 -11.63
CA LYS A 99 -32.70 15.47 -12.44
C LYS A 99 -32.92 16.96 -12.18
N ALA A 100 -32.51 17.51 -11.02
CA ALA A 100 -32.65 18.94 -10.74
C ALA A 100 -31.69 19.79 -11.60
N ALA A 101 -30.60 19.20 -12.11
CA ALA A 101 -29.69 19.84 -13.05
C ALA A 101 -30.20 19.81 -14.51
N ALA A 102 -31.35 19.19 -14.79
CA ALA A 102 -31.90 19.11 -16.14
C ALA A 102 -32.24 20.51 -16.68
N GLY A 103 -31.72 20.84 -17.87
CA GLY A 103 -31.90 22.14 -18.51
C GLY A 103 -30.93 23.23 -18.04
N CYS A 104 -30.07 22.95 -17.04
CA CYS A 104 -29.02 23.87 -16.60
C CYS A 104 -27.73 23.71 -17.43
N SER A 105 -26.97 24.79 -17.58
CA SER A 105 -25.61 24.74 -18.13
C SER A 105 -24.59 24.63 -17.00
N VAL A 106 -23.63 23.72 -17.13
CA VAL A 106 -22.60 23.46 -16.11
C VAL A 106 -21.21 23.44 -16.73
N ARG A 107 -20.19 23.81 -15.96
CA ARG A 107 -18.77 23.62 -16.30
C ARG A 107 -18.24 22.43 -15.53
N ALA A 108 -17.53 21.50 -16.19
CA ALA A 108 -16.98 20.33 -15.53
C ALA A 108 -15.62 19.94 -16.12
N THR A 109 -14.76 19.32 -15.30
CA THR A 109 -13.48 18.74 -15.72
C THR A 109 -13.52 17.21 -15.62
N PRO A 110 -14.17 16.52 -16.58
CA PRO A 110 -14.18 15.05 -16.59
C PRO A 110 -12.77 14.51 -16.80
N ARG A 111 -12.37 13.53 -15.97
CA ARG A 111 -11.20 12.66 -16.24
C ARG A 111 -11.58 11.21 -16.47
N GLN A 112 -12.79 10.82 -16.04
CA GLN A 112 -13.26 9.45 -16.03
C GLN A 112 -14.49 9.33 -16.93
N SER A 113 -14.57 8.25 -17.71
CA SER A 113 -15.82 7.89 -18.40
C SER A 113 -16.85 7.56 -17.33
N THR A 114 -17.88 8.40 -17.21
CA THR A 114 -19.01 8.14 -16.30
C THR A 114 -20.01 7.28 -17.06
N VAL A 115 -20.17 6.03 -16.65
CA VAL A 115 -21.14 5.11 -17.25
C VAL A 115 -22.33 4.99 -16.30
N GLY A 116 -23.50 5.51 -16.70
CA GLY A 116 -24.77 5.22 -16.03
C GLY A 116 -25.49 6.36 -15.31
N GLY A 117 -25.55 7.57 -15.89
CA GLY A 117 -26.43 8.64 -15.40
C GLY A 117 -27.83 8.58 -16.01
N GLU A 118 -28.84 9.09 -15.29
CA GLU A 118 -30.20 9.35 -15.84
C GLU A 118 -30.24 10.56 -16.78
N LEU A 119 -29.12 11.28 -16.90
CA LEU A 119 -28.95 12.49 -17.70
C LEU A 119 -27.84 12.32 -18.73
N GLU A 120 -28.05 12.94 -19.89
CA GLU A 120 -27.06 13.08 -20.94
C GLU A 120 -26.52 14.52 -20.96
N ILE A 121 -25.21 14.69 -21.09
CA ILE A 121 -24.57 16.01 -21.15
C ILE A 121 -24.45 16.43 -22.62
N GLN A 122 -25.19 17.46 -23.02
CA GLN A 122 -25.02 18.09 -24.33
C GLN A 122 -23.84 19.07 -24.30
N VAL A 123 -22.70 18.65 -24.86
CA VAL A 123 -21.47 19.45 -24.87
C VAL A 123 -21.63 20.67 -25.78
N ARG A 124 -21.46 21.88 -25.23
CA ARG A 124 -21.42 23.14 -25.99
C ARG A 124 -20.01 23.67 -26.22
N LYS A 125 -19.10 23.43 -25.28
CA LYS A 125 -17.70 23.83 -25.33
C LYS A 125 -16.81 22.71 -24.78
N LEU A 126 -15.70 22.40 -25.43
CA LEU A 126 -14.78 21.33 -25.06
C LEU A 126 -13.32 21.74 -25.24
N TYR A 127 -12.64 21.99 -24.12
CA TYR A 127 -11.22 22.34 -24.14
C TYR A 127 -10.38 21.25 -23.48
N CYS A 128 -9.35 20.79 -24.17
CA CYS A 128 -8.38 19.84 -23.66
C CYS A 128 -7.34 20.57 -22.81
N ILE A 129 -7.42 20.43 -21.49
CA ILE A 129 -6.48 21.04 -20.54
C ILE A 129 -5.16 20.26 -20.52
N THR A 130 -5.24 18.93 -20.58
CA THR A 130 -4.07 18.07 -20.57
C THR A 130 -4.35 16.87 -21.47
N ARG A 131 -3.58 16.77 -22.55
CA ARG A 131 -3.69 15.68 -23.51
C ARG A 131 -2.92 14.46 -23.00
N ALA A 132 -3.62 13.35 -22.77
CA ALA A 132 -2.99 12.09 -22.40
C ALA A 132 -2.29 11.45 -23.61
N ASP A 133 -1.23 10.67 -23.36
CA ASP A 133 -0.64 9.81 -24.39
C ASP A 133 -1.69 8.75 -24.80
N PRO A 134 -1.95 8.55 -26.10
CA PRO A 134 -2.91 7.55 -26.56
C PRO A 134 -2.53 6.11 -26.19
N ARG A 135 -1.27 5.82 -25.84
CA ARG A 135 -0.77 4.50 -25.45
C ARG A 135 -0.62 4.43 -23.94
N LEU A 136 -1.72 4.14 -23.26
CA LEU A 136 -1.69 3.89 -21.81
C LEU A 136 -1.04 2.53 -21.52
N PRO A 137 -0.14 2.43 -20.52
CA PRO A 137 0.52 1.18 -20.16
C PRO A 137 -0.42 0.14 -19.53
N ILE A 138 -1.54 0.60 -18.97
CA ILE A 138 -2.58 -0.19 -18.32
C ILE A 138 -3.91 0.52 -18.60
N SER A 139 -4.99 -0.24 -18.82
CA SER A 139 -6.32 0.36 -19.01
C SER A 139 -6.84 0.90 -17.67
N ALA A 140 -7.59 2.01 -17.71
CA ALA A 140 -8.22 2.55 -16.50
C ALA A 140 -9.24 1.58 -15.87
N GLN A 141 -9.77 0.62 -16.65
CA GLN A 141 -10.68 -0.42 -16.17
C GLN A 141 -9.93 -1.52 -15.40
N ASP A 142 -8.66 -1.76 -15.72
CA ASP A 142 -7.80 -2.72 -15.04
C ASP A 142 -7.09 -2.11 -13.82
N ALA A 143 -7.08 -0.78 -13.70
CA ALA A 143 -6.56 -0.05 -12.56
C ALA A 143 -7.54 -0.13 -11.37
N GLY A 144 -7.60 -1.31 -10.76
CA GLY A 144 -8.34 -1.53 -9.53
C GLY A 144 -7.55 -0.99 -8.32
N TRP A 145 -8.21 -0.08 -7.60
CA TRP A 145 -7.96 0.42 -6.22
C TRP A 145 -7.69 1.93 -6.16
N SER A 146 -8.39 2.62 -5.26
CA SER A 146 -8.07 4.00 -4.92
C SER A 146 -7.39 4.04 -3.55
N ALA A 147 -6.28 4.78 -3.46
CA ALA A 147 -5.65 5.09 -2.18
C ALA A 147 -6.62 5.78 -1.19
N GLU A 148 -7.73 6.32 -1.70
CA GLU A 148 -8.81 6.93 -0.93
C GLU A 148 -9.48 5.93 0.03
N GLU A 149 -9.69 4.68 -0.39
CA GLU A 149 -10.28 3.65 0.50
C GLU A 149 -9.36 3.38 1.70
N PHE A 150 -8.06 3.21 1.46
CA PHE A 150 -7.08 3.01 2.53
C PHE A 150 -7.03 4.20 3.49
N ALA A 151 -7.01 5.42 2.96
CA ALA A 151 -7.01 6.64 3.77
C ALA A 151 -8.27 6.76 4.65
N LYS A 152 -9.44 6.36 4.13
CA LYS A 152 -10.69 6.40 4.91
C LYS A 152 -10.73 5.31 5.99
N ALA A 153 -10.23 4.11 5.71
CA ALA A 153 -10.11 3.06 6.72
C ALA A 153 -9.15 3.48 7.85
N GLU A 154 -8.01 4.08 7.49
CA GLU A 154 -7.07 4.67 8.46
C GLU A 154 -7.75 5.77 9.29
N ALA A 155 -8.49 6.67 8.65
CA ALA A 155 -9.20 7.74 9.36
C ALA A 155 -10.22 7.17 10.36
N LYS A 156 -10.91 6.07 10.01
CA LYS A 156 -11.84 5.39 10.93
C LYS A 156 -11.14 4.69 12.09
N PHE A 157 -10.00 4.04 11.83
CA PHE A 157 -9.14 3.51 12.89
C PHE A 157 -8.74 4.61 13.88
N ARG A 158 -8.27 5.75 13.35
CA ARG A 158 -7.92 6.90 14.17
C ARG A 158 -9.13 7.41 14.93
N GLU A 159 -10.26 7.65 14.28
CA GLU A 159 -11.49 8.17 14.88
C GLU A 159 -11.99 7.31 16.05
N TYR A 160 -12.03 5.99 15.87
CA TYR A 160 -12.47 5.04 16.89
C TYR A 160 -11.60 5.12 18.16
N LEU A 161 -10.29 5.21 17.97
CA LEU A 161 -9.31 5.35 19.05
C LEU A 161 -9.21 6.81 19.58
N SER A 162 -9.55 7.80 18.75
CA SER A 162 -9.25 9.23 18.93
C SER A 162 -10.13 9.97 19.94
N SER A 163 -11.05 9.33 20.67
CA SER A 163 -11.72 10.05 21.76
C SER A 163 -10.79 10.32 22.96
N LYS A 164 -9.60 9.67 22.99
CA LYS A 164 -8.93 9.36 24.25
C LYS A 164 -7.42 9.03 24.15
N ASP A 165 -6.85 9.07 22.95
CA ASP A 165 -5.52 8.54 22.62
C ASP A 165 -4.60 9.60 22.01
N ILE A 166 -3.29 9.46 22.23
CA ILE A 166 -2.28 10.35 21.64
C ILE A 166 -1.64 9.65 20.44
N GLY A 167 -1.76 10.27 19.27
CA GLY A 167 -1.00 9.86 18.09
C GLY A 167 0.48 10.13 18.31
N ILE A 168 1.32 9.11 18.13
CA ILE A 168 2.78 9.23 18.21
C ILE A 168 3.41 8.96 16.84
N HIS A 169 4.60 9.51 16.65
CA HIS A 169 5.45 9.24 15.49
C HIS A 169 6.79 8.72 15.97
N THR A 170 7.13 7.50 15.58
CA THR A 170 8.35 6.84 16.06
C THR A 170 9.41 6.78 14.97
N PRO A 171 10.70 6.87 15.34
CA PRO A 171 11.77 6.81 14.36
C PRO A 171 11.81 5.43 13.70
N LYS A 172 11.86 5.42 12.36
CA LYS A 172 12.00 4.18 11.58
C LYS A 172 13.45 3.76 11.37
N LEU A 173 14.39 4.65 11.67
CA LEU A 173 15.82 4.36 11.69
C LEU A 173 16.29 4.15 13.12
N ILE A 174 16.77 2.95 13.42
CA ILE A 174 17.21 2.53 14.76
C ILE A 174 18.64 1.97 14.72
N SER A 175 19.36 2.05 15.84
CA SER A 175 20.78 1.66 15.89
C SER A 175 21.03 0.15 15.94
N GLY A 176 20.00 -0.67 16.06
CA GLY A 176 20.07 -2.13 16.14
C GLY A 176 18.70 -2.79 15.96
N SER A 177 18.61 -4.10 16.15
CA SER A 177 17.30 -4.80 16.15
C SER A 177 16.53 -4.44 17.43
N SER A 178 15.30 -3.90 17.29
CA SER A 178 14.44 -3.56 18.43
C SER A 178 13.71 -4.76 19.04
N GLU A 179 13.57 -5.88 18.33
CA GLU A 179 12.62 -6.97 18.68
C GLU A 179 13.22 -8.39 18.71
N GLY A 180 14.54 -8.52 18.94
CA GLY A 180 15.18 -9.84 19.06
C GLY A 180 15.58 -10.44 17.70
N GLU A 181 15.79 -11.76 17.66
CA GLU A 181 16.45 -12.58 16.59
C GLU A 181 15.89 -12.47 15.16
N ALA A 182 14.94 -11.57 14.91
CA ALA A 182 14.31 -11.39 13.61
C ALA A 182 15.24 -10.70 12.58
N ALA A 183 15.04 -11.05 11.31
CA ALA A 183 15.78 -10.45 10.21
C ALA A 183 15.42 -8.96 10.07
N VAL A 184 16.43 -8.09 10.00
CA VAL A 184 16.27 -6.63 9.84
C VAL A 184 16.92 -6.14 8.56
N PHE A 185 16.31 -5.14 7.92
CA PHE A 185 16.99 -4.38 6.86
C PHE A 185 18.06 -3.50 7.48
N LYS A 186 19.31 -3.73 7.08
CA LYS A 186 20.47 -2.94 7.50
C LYS A 186 20.83 -1.95 6.40
N LEU A 187 21.18 -0.74 6.80
CA LEU A 187 21.65 0.30 5.91
C LEU A 187 22.91 0.96 6.49
N GLU A 188 23.76 1.46 5.59
CA GLU A 188 24.88 2.30 6.00
C GLU A 188 24.35 3.67 6.45
N TYR A 189 24.79 4.09 7.63
CA TYR A 189 24.45 5.35 8.24
C TYR A 189 25.73 6.10 8.57
N LYS A 190 25.98 7.22 7.90
CA LYS A 190 27.04 8.22 8.18
C LYS A 190 28.34 7.72 8.84
N ASN A 191 29.46 7.91 8.15
CA ASN A 191 30.81 7.60 8.66
C ASN A 191 30.96 6.10 9.02
N GLY A 192 30.42 5.22 8.18
CA GLY A 192 30.53 3.77 8.33
C GLY A 192 29.77 3.17 9.51
N LYS A 193 28.86 3.91 10.17
CA LYS A 193 27.96 3.32 11.16
C LYS A 193 26.85 2.55 10.45
N CYS A 194 26.22 1.62 11.15
CA CYS A 194 25.06 0.89 10.62
C CYS A 194 23.80 1.39 11.32
N ALA A 195 22.72 1.52 10.56
CA ALA A 195 21.37 1.65 11.08
C ALA A 195 20.52 0.49 10.57
N CYS A 196 19.39 0.25 11.22
CA CYS A 196 18.39 -0.71 10.81
C CYS A 196 17.05 -0.02 10.64
N LEU A 197 16.21 -0.55 9.74
CA LEU A 197 14.80 -0.16 9.68
C LEU A 197 14.04 -0.86 10.82
N ALA A 198 13.16 -0.13 11.48
CA ALA A 198 12.35 -0.63 12.59
C ALA A 198 11.31 -1.64 12.08
N GLN A 199 11.30 -2.84 12.69
CA GLN A 199 10.38 -3.90 12.29
C GLN A 199 8.94 -3.71 12.74
N SER A 200 8.76 -2.86 13.74
CA SER A 200 7.49 -2.31 14.19
C SER A 200 7.79 -1.15 15.15
N PRO A 201 6.80 -0.32 15.50
CA PRO A 201 6.98 0.72 16.49
C PRO A 201 6.94 0.22 17.95
N GLN A 202 6.87 -1.10 18.19
CA GLN A 202 6.57 -1.69 19.51
C GLN A 202 7.42 -1.13 20.65
N LEU A 203 8.75 -1.12 20.51
CA LEU A 203 9.65 -0.60 21.54
C LEU A 203 9.32 0.84 21.92
N HIS A 204 9.08 1.71 20.93
CA HIS A 204 8.80 3.12 21.18
C HIS A 204 7.41 3.37 21.75
N LYS A 205 6.40 2.60 21.33
CA LYS A 205 5.06 2.64 21.93
C LYS A 205 5.11 2.28 23.41
N GLN A 206 5.81 1.19 23.75
CA GLN A 206 5.99 0.77 25.14
C GLN A 206 6.77 1.82 25.96
N LEU A 207 7.82 2.41 25.38
CA LEU A 207 8.53 3.52 26.01
C LEU A 207 7.63 4.74 26.24
N ALA A 208 6.71 5.04 25.32
CA ALA A 208 5.72 6.10 25.52
C ALA A 208 4.78 5.77 26.70
N ILE A 209 4.29 4.53 26.81
CA ILE A 209 3.48 4.12 27.96
C ILE A 209 4.27 4.27 29.27
N CYS A 210 5.52 3.78 29.33
CA CYS A 210 6.42 3.97 30.46
C CYS A 210 6.72 5.46 30.75
N GLY A 211 6.68 6.31 29.72
CA GLY A 211 6.84 7.75 29.81
C GLY A 211 5.60 8.49 30.33
N GLY A 212 4.56 7.78 30.75
CA GLY A 212 3.34 8.35 31.35
C GLY A 212 2.20 8.58 30.36
N PHE A 213 2.34 8.15 29.10
CA PHE A 213 1.22 8.14 28.17
C PHE A 213 0.29 6.98 28.53
N ARG A 214 -1.01 7.22 28.63
CA ARG A 214 -1.96 6.15 29.01
C ARG A 214 -2.38 5.30 27.82
N ARG A 215 -2.47 5.91 26.65
CA ARG A 215 -2.83 5.25 25.38
C ARG A 215 -2.13 5.97 24.24
N VAL A 216 -1.51 5.20 23.37
CA VAL A 216 -0.83 5.70 22.18
C VAL A 216 -1.24 4.91 20.97
N LEU A 217 -1.34 5.59 19.84
CA LEU A 217 -1.54 4.96 18.54
C LEU A 217 -0.52 5.48 17.54
N GLU A 218 -0.16 4.64 16.59
CA GLU A 218 0.68 5.01 15.46
C GLU A 218 0.14 4.37 14.19
N VAL A 219 0.14 5.17 13.12
CA VAL A 219 0.02 4.65 11.77
C VAL A 219 1.29 5.05 11.04
N GLY A 220 1.99 4.07 10.50
CA GLY A 220 3.24 4.32 9.80
C GLY A 220 3.88 3.07 9.25
N ASP A 221 5.02 3.25 8.59
CA ASP A 221 5.67 2.17 7.85
C ASP A 221 6.30 1.14 8.78
N VAL A 222 6.16 -0.12 8.38
CA VAL A 222 6.64 -1.32 9.05
C VAL A 222 7.47 -2.15 8.08
N PHE A 223 8.63 -2.61 8.54
CA PHE A 223 9.62 -3.27 7.68
C PHE A 223 9.92 -4.71 8.13
N ARG A 224 9.60 -5.70 7.29
CA ARG A 224 9.79 -7.13 7.55
C ARG A 224 10.85 -7.69 6.60
N ALA A 225 12.01 -8.05 7.13
CA ALA A 225 13.12 -8.56 6.32
C ALA A 225 13.20 -10.09 6.27
N GLU A 226 12.18 -10.79 6.76
CA GLU A 226 12.03 -12.22 6.60
C GLU A 226 12.02 -12.60 5.11
N ASP A 227 12.69 -13.70 4.74
CA ASP A 227 12.73 -14.21 3.35
C ASP A 227 11.42 -14.94 3.02
N SER A 228 10.31 -14.20 3.05
CA SER A 228 8.96 -14.68 2.76
C SER A 228 8.45 -14.04 1.48
N ASN A 229 8.53 -14.77 0.37
CA ASN A 229 7.97 -14.34 -0.91
C ASN A 229 6.71 -15.15 -1.22
N THR A 230 5.60 -14.72 -0.65
CA THR A 230 4.28 -15.33 -0.88
C THR A 230 3.29 -14.24 -1.31
N HIS A 231 2.15 -14.64 -1.86
CA HIS A 231 1.08 -13.70 -2.25
C HIS A 231 0.41 -12.96 -1.07
N ARG A 232 0.82 -13.20 0.18
CA ARG A 232 0.21 -12.64 1.41
C ARG A 232 1.17 -11.78 2.24
N HIS A 233 2.44 -11.72 1.90
CA HIS A 233 3.46 -11.08 2.73
C HIS A 233 4.22 -10.03 1.91
N LEU A 234 4.39 -8.85 2.49
CA LEU A 234 5.18 -7.75 1.95
C LEU A 234 6.30 -7.42 2.92
N CYS A 235 7.43 -6.95 2.38
CA CYS A 235 8.57 -6.50 3.20
C CYS A 235 8.37 -5.09 3.76
N GLU A 236 7.46 -4.31 3.18
CA GLU A 236 7.10 -2.96 3.59
C GLU A 236 5.58 -2.84 3.51
N PHE A 237 4.96 -2.36 4.59
CA PHE A 237 3.52 -2.12 4.66
C PHE A 237 3.22 -1.09 5.75
N VAL A 238 1.99 -0.57 5.75
CA VAL A 238 1.51 0.36 6.77
C VAL A 238 0.98 -0.43 7.97
N GLY A 239 1.58 -0.22 9.13
CA GLY A 239 1.09 -0.73 10.41
C GLY A 239 0.04 0.18 11.02
N LEU A 240 -1.01 -0.41 11.58
CA LEU A 240 -1.96 0.26 12.47
C LEU A 240 -1.73 -0.27 13.88
N ASP A 241 -1.02 0.52 14.67
CA ASP A 241 -0.50 0.11 15.95
C ASP A 241 -1.17 0.89 17.08
N ALA A 242 -1.53 0.19 18.16
CA ALA A 242 -2.00 0.79 19.40
C ALA A 242 -1.28 0.17 20.59
N GLU A 243 -1.16 0.92 21.68
CA GLU A 243 -0.66 0.45 22.97
C GLU A 243 -1.39 1.20 24.09
N MET A 244 -1.70 0.51 25.19
CA MET A 244 -2.43 1.12 26.31
C MET A 244 -2.01 0.57 27.67
N GLU A 245 -2.15 1.43 28.68
CA GLU A 245 -2.13 1.04 30.08
C GLU A 245 -3.28 0.08 30.40
N ILE A 246 -2.95 -1.05 31.04
CA ILE A 246 -3.91 -2.06 31.49
C ILE A 246 -4.21 -1.81 32.97
N MET A 247 -5.48 -1.73 33.35
CA MET A 247 -5.85 -1.47 34.74
C MET A 247 -5.98 -2.76 35.57
N ARG A 248 -6.60 -3.81 35.01
CA ARG A 248 -6.93 -5.05 35.70
C ARG A 248 -6.56 -6.29 34.90
N HIS A 249 -6.86 -6.32 33.61
CA HIS A 249 -6.66 -7.50 32.77
C HIS A 249 -6.44 -7.13 31.31
N TYR A 250 -5.59 -7.88 30.59
CA TYR A 250 -5.29 -7.62 29.17
C TYR A 250 -6.50 -7.74 28.24
N PHE A 251 -7.60 -8.35 28.71
CA PHE A 251 -8.87 -8.37 27.97
C PHE A 251 -9.43 -6.97 27.73
N GLU A 252 -9.05 -5.97 28.53
CA GLU A 252 -9.37 -4.57 28.25
C GLU A 252 -8.85 -4.14 26.86
N ILE A 253 -7.68 -4.63 26.44
CA ILE A 253 -7.14 -4.38 25.10
C ILE A 253 -7.94 -5.16 24.06
N CYS A 254 -8.24 -6.44 24.34
CA CYS A 254 -9.05 -7.26 23.44
C CYS A 254 -10.44 -6.65 23.20
N ASP A 255 -11.09 -6.09 24.22
CA ASP A 255 -12.40 -5.45 24.11
C ASP A 255 -12.35 -4.22 23.18
N ILE A 256 -11.26 -3.44 23.23
CA ILE A 256 -11.06 -2.30 22.32
C ILE A 256 -10.85 -2.78 20.88
N VAL A 257 -9.99 -3.79 20.67
CA VAL A 257 -9.73 -4.37 19.35
C VAL A 257 -11.00 -4.97 18.76
N ASP A 258 -11.82 -5.62 19.58
CA ASP A 258 -13.08 -6.22 19.16
C ASP A 258 -14.05 -5.15 18.64
N GLY A 259 -14.28 -4.10 19.43
CA GLY A 259 -15.16 -3.01 19.02
C GLY A 259 -14.63 -2.23 17.80
N LEU A 260 -13.30 -2.13 17.64
CA LEU A 260 -12.67 -1.48 16.48
C LEU A 260 -13.04 -2.20 15.18
N PHE A 261 -12.88 -3.53 15.14
CA PHE A 261 -13.20 -4.29 13.94
C PHE A 261 -14.70 -4.28 13.63
N VAL A 262 -15.55 -4.40 14.66
CA VAL A 262 -17.00 -4.31 14.51
C VAL A 262 -17.40 -2.96 13.92
N GLU A 263 -16.87 -1.85 14.44
CA GLU A 263 -17.15 -0.51 13.93
C GLU A 263 -16.65 -0.33 12.50
N LEU A 264 -15.46 -0.84 12.18
CA LEU A 264 -14.92 -0.80 10.82
C LEU A 264 -15.83 -1.56 9.84
N PHE A 265 -16.23 -2.79 10.17
CA PHE A 265 -17.10 -3.58 9.30
C PHE A 265 -18.50 -2.95 9.17
N ARG A 266 -19.06 -2.39 10.24
CA ARG A 266 -20.31 -1.63 10.21
C ARG A 266 -20.19 -0.44 9.27
N HIS A 267 -19.15 0.37 9.44
CA HIS A 267 -18.91 1.55 8.62
C HIS A 267 -18.80 1.19 7.13
N LEU A 268 -18.03 0.15 6.79
CA LEU A 268 -17.88 -0.32 5.41
C LEU A 268 -19.22 -0.75 4.81
N ASN A 269 -20.01 -1.54 5.54
CA ASN A 269 -21.29 -2.06 5.07
C ASN A 269 -22.37 -0.97 4.93
N GLU A 270 -22.34 0.06 5.77
CA GLU A 270 -23.32 1.15 5.72
C GLU A 270 -22.99 2.19 4.66
N ASN A 271 -21.71 2.56 4.54
CA ASN A 271 -21.30 3.73 3.77
C ASN A 271 -20.75 3.38 2.38
N TRP A 272 -20.24 2.15 2.17
CA TRP A 272 -19.47 1.81 0.97
C TRP A 272 -20.11 0.72 0.11
N LYS A 273 -21.43 0.50 0.19
CA LYS A 273 -22.15 -0.53 -0.58
C LYS A 273 -21.82 -0.50 -2.08
N THR A 274 -21.89 0.68 -2.71
CA THR A 274 -21.58 0.85 -4.13
C THR A 274 -20.14 0.45 -4.48
N LYS A 275 -19.18 0.74 -3.59
CA LYS A 275 -17.78 0.36 -3.78
C LYS A 275 -17.57 -1.14 -3.60
N LEU A 276 -18.20 -1.73 -2.57
CA LEU A 276 -18.17 -3.17 -2.33
C LEU A 276 -18.79 -3.95 -3.50
N GLU A 277 -19.89 -3.47 -4.07
CA GLU A 277 -20.49 -4.04 -5.28
C GLU A 277 -19.56 -3.94 -6.48
N ALA A 278 -18.88 -2.80 -6.67
CA ALA A 278 -17.90 -2.65 -7.74
C ALA A 278 -16.73 -3.63 -7.60
N ILE A 279 -16.20 -3.80 -6.39
CA ILE A 279 -15.16 -4.79 -6.08
C ILE A 279 -15.69 -6.20 -6.35
N ASN A 280 -16.89 -6.53 -5.89
CA ASN A 280 -17.49 -7.86 -6.03
C ASN A 280 -17.72 -8.26 -7.50
N ARG A 281 -17.94 -7.29 -8.40
CA ARG A 281 -18.04 -7.54 -9.85
C ARG A 281 -16.71 -7.99 -10.46
N GLN A 282 -15.59 -7.46 -9.95
CA GLN A 282 -14.24 -7.80 -10.45
C GLN A 282 -13.63 -8.99 -9.71
N TYR A 283 -13.86 -9.05 -8.40
CA TYR A 283 -13.33 -10.05 -7.48
C TYR A 283 -14.48 -10.57 -6.61
N PRO A 284 -15.20 -11.63 -7.04
CA PRO A 284 -16.32 -12.16 -6.28
C PRO A 284 -15.94 -12.56 -4.85
N PHE A 285 -16.68 -12.05 -3.86
CA PHE A 285 -16.50 -12.36 -2.45
C PHE A 285 -17.85 -12.45 -1.73
N GLU A 286 -17.90 -13.27 -0.67
CA GLU A 286 -19.05 -13.29 0.24
C GLU A 286 -18.94 -12.16 1.26
N PRO A 287 -20.03 -11.43 1.57
CA PRO A 287 -20.02 -10.42 2.62
C PRO A 287 -19.49 -10.99 3.94
N VAL A 288 -18.57 -10.26 4.58
CA VAL A 288 -17.95 -10.67 5.84
C VAL A 288 -19.03 -10.80 6.91
N LYS A 289 -19.07 -11.98 7.54
CA LYS A 289 -19.94 -12.27 8.70
C LYS A 289 -19.14 -12.07 9.97
N TYR A 290 -19.67 -11.26 10.88
CA TYR A 290 -19.07 -11.01 12.17
C TYR A 290 -20.15 -10.96 13.25
N LEU A 291 -19.72 -11.19 14.50
CA LEU A 291 -20.54 -11.05 15.68
C LEU A 291 -20.27 -9.68 16.29
N GLU A 292 -21.26 -9.10 16.98
CA GLU A 292 -21.06 -7.86 17.76
C GLU A 292 -20.07 -8.06 18.91
N GLY A 293 -19.98 -9.27 19.47
CA GLY A 293 -18.89 -9.70 20.34
C GLY A 293 -18.03 -10.73 19.61
N ILE A 294 -16.76 -10.40 19.33
CA ILE A 294 -15.89 -11.30 18.56
C ILE A 294 -15.72 -12.63 19.31
N LEU A 295 -15.77 -13.72 18.56
CA LEU A 295 -15.55 -15.06 19.07
C LEU A 295 -14.15 -15.17 19.67
N ARG A 296 -14.07 -15.44 20.97
CA ARG A 296 -12.82 -15.70 21.69
C ARG A 296 -12.69 -17.19 21.96
N LEU A 297 -11.66 -17.79 21.39
CA LEU A 297 -11.27 -19.17 21.67
C LEU A 297 -9.92 -19.14 22.35
N SER A 298 -9.79 -19.87 23.45
CA SER A 298 -8.48 -20.18 24.01
C SER A 298 -7.68 -21.02 23.02
N TYR A 299 -6.36 -20.97 23.15
CA TYR A 299 -5.47 -21.78 22.33
C TYR A 299 -5.79 -23.27 22.47
N GLU A 300 -6.13 -23.72 23.69
CA GLU A 300 -6.49 -25.11 23.96
C GLU A 300 -7.78 -25.52 23.23
N GLU A 301 -8.85 -24.72 23.30
CA GLU A 301 -10.09 -24.97 22.57
C GLU A 301 -9.84 -25.03 21.05
N GLY A 302 -8.97 -24.16 20.53
CA GLY A 302 -8.54 -24.19 19.14
C GLY A 302 -7.87 -25.51 18.76
N ILE A 303 -6.96 -26.02 19.60
CA ILE A 303 -6.32 -27.33 19.40
C ILE A 303 -7.35 -28.47 19.46
N GLN A 304 -8.31 -28.41 20.38
CA GLN A 304 -9.36 -29.42 20.49
C GLN A 304 -10.25 -29.44 19.23
N LEU A 305 -10.63 -28.27 18.71
CA LEU A 305 -11.38 -28.14 17.45
C LEU A 305 -10.61 -28.75 16.27
N LEU A 306 -9.32 -28.45 16.16
CA LEU A 306 -8.49 -29.03 15.10
C LEU A 306 -8.41 -30.55 15.20
N LYS A 307 -8.23 -31.10 16.41
CA LYS A 307 -8.22 -32.55 16.64
C LYS A 307 -9.55 -33.19 16.27
N TYR A 308 -10.66 -32.58 16.67
CA TYR A 308 -12.01 -33.06 16.38
C TYR A 308 -12.29 -33.12 14.87
N ILE A 309 -11.99 -32.04 14.14
CA ILE A 309 -12.13 -31.99 12.68
C ILE A 309 -11.24 -33.03 12.00
N THR A 310 -9.99 -33.16 12.45
CA THR A 310 -9.06 -34.17 11.90
C THR A 310 -9.60 -35.59 12.08
N ALA A 311 -10.20 -35.89 13.22
CA ALA A 311 -10.82 -37.19 13.49
C ALA A 311 -12.03 -37.46 12.55
N ILE A 312 -12.90 -36.46 12.35
CA ILE A 312 -14.05 -36.57 11.43
C ILE A 312 -13.57 -36.80 9.99
N LEU A 313 -12.61 -36.01 9.50
CA LEU A 313 -12.10 -36.14 8.14
C LEU A 313 -11.45 -37.51 7.92
N THR A 314 -10.76 -38.04 8.93
CA THR A 314 -10.17 -39.38 8.87
C THR A 314 -11.27 -40.46 8.77
N LEU A 315 -12.34 -40.33 9.55
CA LEU A 315 -13.47 -41.27 9.48
C LEU A 315 -14.23 -41.20 8.14
N LEU A 316 -14.42 -39.99 7.59
CA LEU A 316 -15.06 -39.78 6.29
C LEU A 316 -14.21 -40.25 5.10
N TYR A 317 -12.88 -40.27 5.23
CA TYR A 317 -11.98 -40.73 4.17
C TYR A 317 -11.78 -42.25 4.16
N ILE A 318 -12.11 -42.93 5.27
CA ILE A 318 -12.04 -44.39 5.40
C ILE A 318 -13.39 -45.06 5.04
N ALA A 319 -14.49 -44.31 5.06
CA ALA A 319 -15.84 -44.75 4.65
C ALA A 319 -16.07 -44.58 3.15
#